data_AF-M5TWF8-F1
#
_entry.id   AF-M5TWF8-F1
#
_cell.length_a   1.000
_cell.length_b   1.000
_cell.length_c   1.000
_cell.angle_alpha   90.00
_cell.angle_beta   90.00
_cell.angle_gamma   90.00
#
_symmetry.space_group_name_H-M   'P 1'
#
loop_
_entity.id
_entity.type
_entity.pdbx_description
1 polymer ?
#
loop_
_entity_poly.entity_id
_entity_poly.type
_entity_poly.pdbx_seq_one_letter_code
_entity_poly.pdbx_strand_id
1 'polypeptide(L)'
;MRFSTEEVRLAHELKAAGLPWQPQPGHYVWDGEPLIEHDSPFHDRVFFILDLKHFLRRSETMERLVESMVWLPTWQQCRDLLRERGVSNNAIIERLQETDAFDVRDRTPGT
;
A
#
# COMPACT_ATOMS: atom_id res chain seq x y z
N MET A 1 -10.51 7.72 2.60
CA MET A 1 -9.31 7.36 3.38
C MET A 1 -8.26 8.42 3.12
N ARG A 2 -7.48 8.83 4.13
CA ARG A 2 -6.41 9.83 3.96
C ARG A 2 -5.09 9.17 4.35
N PHE A 3 -4.11 9.25 3.47
CA PHE A 3 -2.75 8.78 3.72
C PHE A 3 -1.88 9.98 4.05
N SER A 4 -1.01 9.83 5.03
CA SER A 4 0.04 10.77 5.38
C SER A 4 1.17 10.72 4.34
N THR A 5 1.97 11.79 4.27
CA THR A 5 3.17 11.82 3.43
C THR A 5 4.13 10.68 3.75
N GLU A 6 4.21 10.28 5.02
CA GLU A 6 5.05 9.18 5.46
C GLU A 6 4.54 7.83 4.97
N GLU A 7 3.24 7.58 5.01
CA GLU A 7 2.65 6.35 4.46
C GLU A 7 2.86 6.24 2.95
N VAL A 8 2.73 7.35 2.22
CA VAL A 8 3.04 7.38 0.77
C VAL A 8 4.53 7.11 0.54
N ARG A 9 5.42 7.72 1.33
CA ARG A 9 6.87 7.50 1.26
C ARG A 9 7.25 6.03 1.52
N LEU A 10 6.68 5.40 2.55
CA LEU A 10 6.89 3.99 2.85
C LEU A 10 6.37 3.08 1.73
N ALA A 11 5.23 3.41 1.14
CA ALA A 11 4.70 2.67 -0.01
C ALA A 11 5.63 2.73 -1.24
N HIS A 12 6.30 3.87 -1.46
CA HIS A 12 7.36 3.96 -2.46
C HIS A 12 8.54 3.04 -2.16
N GLU A 13 8.97 2.96 -0.90
CA GLU A 13 10.04 2.04 -0.51
C GLU A 13 9.66 0.58 -0.74
N LEU A 14 8.41 0.20 -0.44
CA LEU A 14 7.90 -1.14 -0.74
C LEU A 14 7.94 -1.45 -2.23
N LYS A 15 7.53 -0.49 -3.07
CA LYS A 15 7.61 -0.64 -4.53
C LYS A 15 9.06 -0.76 -5.01
N ALA A 16 9.95 0.09 -4.50
CA ALA A 16 11.38 0.07 -4.83
C ALA A 16 12.07 -1.23 -4.39
N ALA A 17 11.61 -1.83 -3.29
CA ALA A 17 12.06 -3.15 -2.82
C ALA A 17 11.56 -4.32 -3.69
N GLY A 18 10.74 -4.06 -4.71
CA GLY A 18 10.23 -5.07 -5.63
C GLY A 18 9.04 -5.85 -5.08
N LEU A 19 8.24 -5.25 -4.19
CA LEU A 19 7.03 -5.90 -3.68
C LEU A 19 6.12 -6.32 -4.85
N PRO A 20 5.80 -7.62 -5.01
CA PRO A 20 5.02 -8.12 -6.14
C PRO A 20 3.55 -7.79 -5.93
N TRP A 21 3.17 -6.56 -6.29
CA TRP A 21 1.81 -6.07 -6.25
C TRP A 21 1.15 -6.17 -7.63
N GLN A 22 -0.12 -6.60 -7.64
CA GLN A 22 -0.97 -6.54 -8.83
C GLN A 22 -2.19 -5.63 -8.55
N PRO A 23 -2.56 -4.74 -9.47
CA PRO A 23 -3.73 -3.88 -9.34
C PRO A 23 -5.01 -4.71 -9.27
N GLN A 24 -5.85 -4.45 -8.28
CA GLN A 24 -7.14 -5.13 -8.10
C GLN A 24 -8.20 -4.15 -7.55
N PRO A 25 -9.49 -4.38 -7.83
CA PRO A 25 -10.56 -3.65 -7.17
C PRO A 25 -10.42 -3.72 -5.65
N GLY A 26 -10.59 -2.59 -4.97
CA GLY A 26 -10.37 -2.50 -3.52
C GLY A 26 -8.98 -1.99 -3.11
N HIS A 27 -8.07 -1.76 -4.05
CA HIS A 27 -6.76 -1.19 -3.77
C HIS A 27 -6.78 0.34 -3.80
N TYR A 28 -6.10 0.96 -2.85
CA TYR A 28 -5.70 2.36 -2.95
C TYR A 28 -4.37 2.45 -3.67
N VAL A 29 -4.25 3.45 -4.54
CA VAL A 29 -3.03 3.71 -5.31
C VAL A 29 -2.72 5.19 -5.28
N TRP A 30 -1.43 5.52 -5.33
CA TRP A 30 -0.96 6.87 -5.55
C TRP A 30 -0.41 6.99 -6.98
N ASP A 31 -0.90 8.00 -7.71
CA ASP A 31 -0.54 8.29 -9.09
C ASP A 31 0.76 9.09 -9.14
N GLY A 32 1.89 8.39 -9.28
CA GLY A 32 3.21 9.02 -9.18
C GLY A 32 3.69 9.70 -10.44
N GLU A 33 3.33 9.13 -11.58
CA GLU A 33 3.31 9.83 -12.85
C GLU A 33 1.87 10.31 -13.05
N PRO A 34 1.60 11.57 -13.41
CA PRO A 34 0.24 12.10 -13.52
C PRO A 34 -0.53 11.48 -14.71
N LEU A 35 -0.82 10.18 -14.66
CA LEU A 35 -1.63 9.47 -15.64
C LEU A 35 -3.11 9.78 -15.47
N ILE A 36 -3.54 10.16 -14.27
CA ILE A 36 -4.92 10.51 -13.99
C ILE A 36 -5.05 12.03 -13.93
N GLU A 37 -5.54 12.60 -15.03
CA GLU A 37 -5.77 14.04 -15.19
C GLU A 37 -6.89 14.61 -14.28
N HIS A 38 -7.66 13.74 -13.63
CA HIS A 38 -8.77 14.15 -12.77
C HIS A 38 -8.30 14.31 -11.33
N ASP A 39 -8.85 15.32 -10.65
CA ASP A 39 -8.59 15.50 -9.22
C ASP A 39 -9.02 14.27 -8.42
N SER A 40 -8.16 13.88 -7.48
CA SER A 40 -8.45 12.78 -6.58
C SER A 40 -9.69 13.09 -5.73
N PRO A 41 -10.66 12.16 -5.60
CA PRO A 41 -11.80 12.31 -4.70
C PRO A 41 -11.41 12.15 -3.21
N PHE A 42 -10.16 11.80 -2.90
CA PHE A 42 -9.65 11.65 -1.55
C PHE A 42 -8.69 12.79 -1.19
N HIS A 43 -7.46 12.75 -1.70
CA HIS A 43 -6.37 13.71 -1.46
C HIS A 43 -5.23 13.47 -2.45
N ASP A 44 -4.48 14.52 -2.84
CA ASP A 44 -3.26 14.52 -3.68
C ASP A 44 -2.91 13.19 -4.36
N ARG A 45 -3.52 12.98 -5.54
CA ARG A 45 -3.22 11.86 -6.45
C ARG A 45 -3.47 10.46 -5.90
N VAL A 46 -4.22 10.32 -4.80
CA VAL A 46 -4.67 9.02 -4.31
C VAL A 46 -5.95 8.61 -5.00
N PHE A 47 -5.99 7.41 -5.57
CA PHE A 47 -7.18 6.85 -6.20
C PHE A 47 -7.54 5.51 -5.58
N PHE A 48 -8.81 5.15 -5.69
CA PHE A 48 -9.32 3.85 -5.30
C PHE A 48 -9.75 3.10 -6.54
N ILE A 49 -9.24 1.89 -6.72
CA ILE A 49 -9.59 1.06 -7.86
C ILE A 49 -10.98 0.47 -7.61
N LEU A 50 -11.99 1.06 -8.27
CA LEU A 50 -13.35 0.49 -8.32
C LEU A 50 -13.48 -0.57 -9.42
N ASP A 51 -12.89 -0.29 -10.58
CA ASP A 51 -12.91 -1.17 -11.74
C ASP A 51 -11.62 -0.97 -12.54
N LEU A 52 -10.87 -2.05 -12.75
CA LEU A 52 -9.62 -2.05 -13.50
C LEU A 52 -9.81 -1.60 -14.95
N LYS A 53 -10.97 -1.84 -15.56
CA LYS A 53 -11.21 -1.44 -16.96
C LYS A 53 -11.07 0.07 -17.15
N HIS A 54 -11.46 0.86 -16.14
CA HIS A 54 -11.37 2.32 -16.19
C HIS A 54 -9.92 2.81 -16.04
N PHE A 55 -9.08 2.09 -15.30
CA PHE A 55 -7.65 2.38 -15.14
C PHE A 55 -6.83 1.91 -16.34
N LEU A 56 -7.16 0.74 -16.91
CA LEU A 56 -6.50 0.19 -18.10
C LEU A 56 -6.78 1.01 -19.37
N ARG A 57 -7.96 1.65 -19.46
CA ARG A 57 -8.25 2.58 -20.57
C ARG A 57 -7.27 3.77 -20.65
N ARG A 58 -6.63 4.13 -19.53
CA ARG A 58 -5.69 5.26 -19.45
C ARG A 58 -4.23 4.82 -19.48
N SER A 59 -3.92 3.75 -18.77
CA SER A 59 -2.56 3.18 -18.73
C SER A 59 -2.21 2.33 -19.96
N GLU A 60 -3.19 2.01 -20.80
CA GLU A 60 -3.11 1.14 -21.99
C GLU A 60 -2.78 -0.33 -21.67
N THR A 61 -1.86 -0.59 -20.74
CA THR A 61 -1.42 -1.92 -20.31
C THR A 61 -1.37 -2.05 -18.79
N MET A 62 -1.43 -3.30 -18.30
CA MET A 62 -1.32 -3.59 -16.88
C MET A 62 0.08 -3.27 -16.35
N GLU A 63 1.10 -3.51 -17.16
CA GLU A 63 2.51 -3.26 -16.84
C GLU A 63 2.75 -1.78 -16.58
N ARG A 64 2.23 -0.91 -17.46
CA ARG A 64 2.33 0.54 -17.31
C ARG A 64 1.56 1.03 -16.10
N LEU A 65 0.41 0.42 -15.80
CA LEU A 65 -0.33 0.73 -14.58
C LEU A 65 0.49 0.41 -13.32
N VAL A 66 1.15 -0.75 -13.29
CA VAL A 66 2.03 -1.16 -12.18
C VAL A 66 3.26 -0.25 -12.08
N GLU A 67 3.82 0.17 -13.21
CA GLU A 67 4.99 1.05 -13.27
C GLU A 67 4.69 2.47 -12.77
N SER A 68 3.54 3.04 -13.13
CA SER A 68 3.21 4.42 -12.78
C SER A 68 2.50 4.56 -11.42
N MET A 69 1.85 3.51 -10.92
CA MET A 69 1.08 3.55 -9.66
C MET A 69 1.86 3.00 -8.47
N VAL A 70 1.72 3.62 -7.31
CA VAL A 70 2.24 3.11 -6.04
C VAL A 70 1.10 2.55 -5.21
N TRP A 71 1.18 1.29 -4.82
CA TRP A 71 0.15 0.67 -3.99
C TRP A 71 0.19 1.20 -2.57
N LEU A 72 -0.97 1.62 -2.06
CA LEU A 72 -1.16 2.03 -0.68
C LEU A 72 -1.96 0.94 0.06
N PRO A 73 -1.29 -0.10 0.58
CA PRO A 73 -1.98 -1.21 1.21
C PRO A 73 -2.61 -0.82 2.53
N THR A 74 -3.79 -1.37 2.79
CA THR A 74 -4.34 -1.43 4.14
C THR A 74 -3.60 -2.47 4.98
N TRP A 75 -3.69 -2.37 6.31
CA TRP A 75 -3.16 -3.39 7.23
C TRP A 75 -3.63 -4.80 6.87
N GLN A 76 -4.92 -4.96 6.57
CA GLN A 76 -5.49 -6.26 6.20
C GLN A 76 -4.86 -6.82 4.92
N GLN A 77 -4.67 -5.99 3.90
CA GLN A 77 -4.01 -6.39 2.66
C GLN A 77 -2.54 -6.78 2.87
N CYS A 78 -1.80 -6.06 3.71
CA CYS A 78 -0.44 -6.46 4.09
C CYS A 78 -0.43 -7.85 4.76
N ARG A 79 -1.37 -8.09 5.68
CA ARG A 79 -1.49 -9.38 6.36
C ARG A 79 -1.86 -10.51 5.42
N ASP A 80 -2.78 -10.26 4.50
CA ASP A 80 -3.19 -11.24 3.51
C ASP A 80 -2.03 -11.61 2.58
N LEU A 81 -1.26 -10.61 2.12
CA LEU A 81 -0.05 -10.82 1.32
C LEU A 81 1.00 -11.65 2.07
N LEU A 82 1.27 -11.34 3.34
CA LEU A 82 2.22 -12.10 4.16
C LEU A 82 1.76 -13.55 4.33
N ARG A 83 0.47 -13.77 4.59
CA ARG A 83 -0.12 -15.12 4.71
C ARG A 83 0.01 -15.91 3.41
N GLU A 84 -0.29 -15.30 2.27
CA GLU A 84 -0.15 -15.92 0.95
C GLU A 84 1.31 -16.32 0.63
N ARG A 85 2.28 -15.61 1.20
CA ARG A 85 3.71 -15.93 1.11
C ARG A 85 4.20 -16.92 2.17
N GLY A 86 3.29 -17.48 2.97
CA GLY A 86 3.63 -18.45 4.02
C GLY A 86 4.28 -17.83 5.26
N VAL A 87 4.25 -16.49 5.39
CA VAL A 87 4.74 -15.81 6.60
C VAL A 87 3.67 -15.96 7.68
N SER A 88 3.99 -16.71 8.73
CA SER A 88 3.09 -16.95 9.85
C SER A 88 2.98 -15.71 10.75
N ASN A 89 1.88 -15.60 11.48
CA ASN A 89 1.73 -14.55 12.49
C ASN A 89 2.84 -14.61 13.56
N ASN A 90 3.32 -15.82 13.91
CA ASN A 90 4.39 -15.99 14.89
C ASN A 90 5.71 -15.39 14.37
N ALA A 91 6.06 -15.65 13.11
CA ALA A 91 7.26 -15.06 12.50
C ALA A 91 7.19 -13.53 12.45
N ILE A 92 6.00 -12.97 12.23
CA ILE A 92 5.78 -11.51 12.29
C ILE A 92 5.98 -11.00 13.72
N ILE A 93 5.38 -11.65 14.72
CA ILE A 93 5.49 -11.26 16.13
C ILE A 93 6.94 -11.30 16.59
N GLU A 94 7.65 -12.40 16.32
CA GLU A 94 9.07 -12.56 16.64
C GLU A 94 9.88 -11.41 16.02
N ARG A 95 9.66 -11.12 14.72
CA ARG A 95 10.37 -10.05 14.05
C ARG A 95 10.09 -8.67 14.64
N LEU A 96 8.83 -8.37 14.96
CA LEU A 96 8.45 -7.09 15.56
C LEU A 96 9.06 -6.90 16.95
N GLN A 97 9.16 -7.98 17.73
CA GLN A 97 9.82 -7.99 19.04
C GLN A 97 11.33 -7.76 18.91
N GLU A 98 11.99 -8.43 17.95
CA GLU A 98 13.42 -8.24 17.68
C GLU A 98 13.77 -6.81 17.28
N THR A 99 12.91 -6.16 16.49
CA THR A 99 13.18 -4.82 15.94
C THR A 99 12.66 -3.69 16.83
N ASP A 100 12.10 -3.98 18.01
CA ASP A 100 11.39 -3.03 18.89
C ASP A 100 10.40 -2.14 18.10
N ALA A 101 9.69 -2.75 17.13
CA ALA A 101 8.83 -2.04 16.20
C ALA A 101 7.45 -1.66 16.81
N PHE A 102 7.25 -1.95 18.09
CA PHE A 102 6.06 -1.49 18.83
C PHE A 102 6.24 -0.04 19.21
N ASP A 103 5.30 0.83 18.82
CA ASP A 103 5.29 2.22 19.26
C ASP A 103 5.25 2.27 20.79
N VAL A 104 6.19 3.00 21.40
CA VAL A 104 6.38 3.14 22.85
C VAL A 104 5.14 3.76 23.52
N ARG A 105 4.22 4.36 22.74
CA ARG A 105 2.98 4.99 23.21
C ARG A 105 1.96 4.03 23.83
N ASP A 106 2.07 2.71 23.62
CA ASP A 106 1.21 1.72 24.29
C ASP A 106 1.80 1.16 25.60
N ARG A 107 3.01 1.57 25.99
CA ARG A 107 3.56 1.28 27.32
C ARG A 107 3.10 2.33 28.32
N THR A 108 1.80 2.38 28.61
CA THR A 108 1.36 2.95 29.88
C THR A 108 1.41 1.83 30.91
N PRO A 109 2.35 1.83 31.87
CA PRO A 109 2.17 1.03 33.07
C PRO A 109 1.04 1.73 33.84
N GLY A 110 -0.15 1.13 33.83
CA GLY A 110 -1.20 1.53 34.76
C GLY A 110 -0.71 1.26 36.18
N THR A 111 -0.30 2.32 36.86
CA THR A 111 -0.23 2.43 38.33
C THR A 111 -1.61 2.32 38.94
#